data_AF-W1P1P0-F1
#
_entry.id   AF-W1P1P0-F1
#
_cell.length_a   1.000
_cell.length_b   1.000
_cell.length_c   1.000
_cell.angle_alpha   90.00
_cell.angle_beta   90.00
_cell.angle_gamma   90.00
#
_symmetry.space_group_name_H-M   'P 1'
#
loop_
_entity.id
_entity.type
_entity.pdbx_description
1 polymer ?
#
loop_
_entity_poly.entity_id
_entity_poly.type
_entity_poly.pdbx_seq_one_letter_code
_entity_poly.pdbx_strand_id
1 'polypeptide(L)'
;MIINPDTTSWCRRDNIASCPPYHLTSTGKKIYRNNTHMFPYSAYHLYRAPGNAKYLEKPYDICDPYSNPQAQELVQILPHSEWAVHGYPVKKGDGWVGDPRTWELDVEGLSSRL
;
A
#
# COMPACT_ATOMS: atom_id res chain seq x y z
N MET A 1 0.17 -6.67 6.67
CA MET A 1 0.82 -7.89 6.15
C MET A 1 2.27 -7.86 6.56
N ILE A 2 2.76 -8.89 7.25
CA ILE A 2 4.19 -9.04 7.51
C ILE A 2 4.74 -9.81 6.31
N ILE A 3 5.48 -9.11 5.46
CA ILE A 3 6.12 -9.67 4.28
C ILE A 3 7.58 -10.01 4.61
N ASN A 4 8.15 -10.99 3.90
CA ASN A 4 9.58 -11.22 3.94
C ASN A 4 10.32 -9.87 3.68
N PRO A 5 11.22 -9.42 4.58
CA PRO A 5 11.90 -8.13 4.46
C PRO A 5 12.70 -7.97 3.15
N ASP A 6 13.13 -9.09 2.55
CA ASP A 6 13.89 -9.14 1.31
C ASP A 6 13.01 -9.00 0.06
N THR A 7 11.68 -9.07 0.19
CA THR A 7 10.78 -8.90 -0.95
C THR A 7 10.87 -7.48 -1.50
N THR A 8 11.17 -7.39 -2.80
CA THR A 8 11.20 -6.12 -3.53
C THR A 8 9.77 -5.60 -3.76
N SER A 9 9.56 -4.30 -3.51
CA SER A 9 8.26 -3.68 -3.76
C SER A 9 7.95 -3.55 -5.26
N TRP A 10 6.68 -3.78 -5.62
CA TRP A 10 6.20 -3.56 -6.98
C TRP A 10 5.78 -2.11 -7.18
N CYS A 11 5.23 -1.46 -6.15
CA CYS A 11 5.05 -0.02 -6.13
C CYS A 11 6.41 0.68 -5.97
N ARG A 12 6.87 1.35 -7.03
CA ARG A 12 8.12 2.12 -7.04
C ARG A 12 8.08 3.21 -8.09
N ARG A 13 9.03 4.16 -8.02
CA ARG A 13 9.06 5.36 -8.88
C ARG A 13 9.06 5.06 -10.38
N ASP A 14 9.68 3.95 -10.77
CA ASP A 14 9.78 3.44 -12.14
C ASP A 14 8.61 2.51 -12.53
N ASN A 15 7.75 2.14 -11.59
CA ASN A 15 6.56 1.31 -11.83
C ASN A 15 5.33 1.86 -11.07
N ILE A 16 4.88 3.04 -11.49
CA ILE A 16 3.76 3.75 -10.85
C ILE A 16 2.39 3.08 -11.10
N ALA A 17 2.29 2.15 -12.06
CA ALA A 17 1.07 1.40 -12.35
C ALA A 17 0.67 0.49 -11.18
N SER A 18 1.66 0.00 -10.43
CA SER A 18 1.48 -0.81 -9.22
C SER A 18 1.41 0.03 -7.94
N CYS A 19 1.22 1.35 -8.05
CA CYS A 19 1.05 2.25 -6.91
C CYS A 19 -0.36 2.85 -6.86
N PRO A 20 -0.92 3.11 -5.66
CA PRO A 20 -2.21 3.79 -5.52
C PRO A 20 -2.20 5.15 -6.23
N PRO A 21 -3.31 5.62 -6.80
CA PRO A 21 -3.38 6.90 -7.52
C PRO A 21 -2.91 8.10 -6.69
N TYR A 22 -3.19 8.06 -5.39
CA TYR A 22 -2.74 9.03 -4.42
C TYR A 22 -2.52 8.40 -3.05
N HIS A 23 -1.79 9.12 -2.21
CA HIS A 23 -1.62 8.86 -0.79
C HIS A 23 -2.29 9.98 0.00
N LEU A 24 -3.02 9.65 1.06
CA LEU A 24 -3.57 10.61 2.02
C LEU A 24 -2.71 10.60 3.28
N THR A 25 -2.11 11.73 3.62
CA THR A 25 -1.34 11.87 4.86
C THR A 25 -2.26 11.80 6.09
N SER A 26 -1.68 11.63 7.27
CA SER A 26 -2.38 11.76 8.56
C SER A 26 -3.15 13.08 8.73
N THR A 27 -2.70 14.16 8.07
CA THR A 27 -3.37 15.47 8.05
C THR A 27 -4.41 15.65 6.93
N GLY A 28 -4.65 14.61 6.12
CA GLY A 28 -5.63 14.63 5.03
C GLY A 28 -5.11 15.25 3.72
N LYS A 29 -3.81 15.54 3.62
CA LYS A 29 -3.22 16.06 2.39
C LYS A 29 -3.14 14.95 1.35
N LYS A 30 -3.72 15.18 0.17
CA LYS A 30 -3.61 14.28 -0.98
C LYS A 30 -2.29 14.50 -1.73
N ILE A 31 -1.53 13.43 -1.94
CA ILE A 31 -0.27 13.41 -2.69
C ILE A 31 -0.41 12.41 -3.83
N TYR A 32 -0.38 12.88 -5.07
CA TYR A 32 -0.50 12.01 -6.25
C TYR A 32 0.77 11.19 -6.49
N ARG A 33 0.63 9.96 -7.00
CA ARG A 33 1.74 9.06 -7.34
C ARG A 33 2.72 9.57 -8.39
N ASN A 34 2.37 10.63 -9.13
CA ASN A 34 3.27 11.27 -10.09
C ASN A 34 4.17 12.32 -9.42
N ASN A 35 3.88 12.72 -8.18
CA ASN A 35 4.78 13.55 -7.39
C ASN A 35 5.85 12.66 -6.74
N THR A 36 6.87 12.31 -7.53
CA THR A 36 7.92 11.34 -7.16
C THR A 36 8.76 11.75 -5.95
N HIS A 37 8.78 13.05 -5.62
CA HIS A 37 9.49 13.60 -4.48
C HIS A 37 8.72 13.45 -3.16
N MET A 38 7.39 13.42 -3.21
CA MET A 38 6.55 13.44 -2.02
C MET A 38 5.78 12.14 -1.78
N PHE A 39 5.50 11.36 -2.82
CA PHE A 39 4.74 10.13 -2.67
C PHE A 39 5.57 9.06 -1.93
N PRO A 40 5.04 8.44 -0.86
CA PRO A 40 5.80 7.50 -0.04
C PRO A 40 5.81 6.09 -0.66
N TYR A 41 6.50 5.90 -1.79
CA TYR A 41 6.56 4.60 -2.47
C TYR A 41 6.98 3.44 -1.55
N SER A 42 7.90 3.69 -0.62
CA SER A 42 8.39 2.70 0.35
C SER A 42 7.33 2.20 1.34
N ALA A 43 6.21 2.92 1.46
CA ALA A 43 5.10 2.54 2.34
C ALA A 43 4.14 1.54 1.70
N TYR A 44 4.23 1.33 0.38
CA TYR A 44 3.34 0.47 -0.40
C TYR A 44 4.11 -0.68 -1.03
N HIS A 45 3.51 -1.86 -1.03
CA HIS A 45 4.00 -3.03 -1.76
C HIS A 45 3.38 -3.11 -3.15
N LEU A 46 2.05 -3.02 -3.21
CA LEU A 46 1.26 -3.28 -4.41
C LEU A 46 -0.07 -2.53 -4.38
N TYR A 47 -0.46 -2.03 -5.54
CA TYR A 47 -1.80 -1.59 -5.87
C TYR A 47 -2.30 -2.34 -7.11
N ARG A 48 -3.55 -2.81 -7.06
CA ARG A 48 -4.27 -3.38 -8.20
C ARG A 48 -5.64 -2.73 -8.27
N ALA A 49 -5.93 -2.15 -9.42
CA ALA A 49 -7.21 -1.50 -9.67
C ALA A 49 -8.35 -2.53 -9.79
N PRO A 50 -9.60 -2.13 -9.50
CA PRO A 50 -10.78 -2.95 -9.77
C PRO A 50 -10.90 -3.30 -11.26
N GLY A 51 -10.95 -4.58 -11.60
CA GLY A 51 -11.03 -5.05 -13.00
C GLY A 51 -12.31 -4.63 -13.74
N ASN A 52 -13.35 -4.21 -13.02
CA ASN A 52 -14.63 -3.78 -13.58
C ASN A 52 -14.83 -2.25 -13.57
N ALA A 53 -13.82 -1.47 -13.17
CA ALA A 53 -13.92 -0.01 -13.13
C ALA A 53 -13.93 0.61 -14.53
N LYS A 54 -14.88 1.51 -14.78
CA LYS A 54 -15.07 2.18 -16.08
C LYS A 54 -14.10 3.33 -16.34
N TYR A 55 -13.57 3.94 -15.28
CA TYR A 55 -12.82 5.20 -15.33
C TYR A 55 -11.50 5.11 -14.56
N LEU A 56 -10.69 4.10 -14.87
CA LEU A 56 -9.38 3.94 -14.25
C LEU A 56 -8.37 4.98 -14.76
N GLU A 57 -7.69 5.63 -13.82
CA GLU A 57 -6.61 6.58 -14.12
C GLU A 57 -5.36 5.82 -14.60
N LYS A 58 -4.95 6.05 -15.85
CA LYS A 58 -3.73 5.45 -16.40
C LYS A 58 -2.47 6.13 -15.82
N PRO A 59 -1.39 5.38 -15.60
CA PRO A 59 -1.27 3.93 -15.78
C PRO A 59 -1.88 3.16 -14.60
N TYR A 60 -2.45 1.99 -14.86
CA TYR A 60 -2.99 1.11 -13.82
C TYR A 60 -2.65 -0.33 -14.17
N ASP A 61 -2.67 -1.17 -13.15
CA ASP A 61 -2.53 -2.61 -13.31
C ASP A 61 -3.69 -3.31 -12.60
N ILE A 62 -4.18 -4.40 -13.18
CA ILE A 62 -5.30 -5.19 -12.63
C ILE A 62 -4.80 -6.60 -12.30
N CYS A 63 -5.52 -7.31 -11.44
CA CYS A 63 -5.26 -8.73 -11.25
C CYS A 63 -5.83 -9.53 -12.43
N ASP A 64 -5.25 -10.71 -12.68
CA ASP A 64 -5.92 -11.70 -13.51
C ASP A 64 -7.22 -12.19 -12.82
N PRO A 65 -8.22 -12.67 -13.60
CA PRO A 65 -9.50 -13.08 -13.04
C PRO A 65 -9.45 -14.22 -12.02
N TYR A 66 -8.38 -15.04 -12.02
CA TYR A 66 -8.24 -16.12 -11.05
C TYR A 66 -7.72 -15.60 -9.71
N SER A 67 -6.76 -14.66 -9.72
CA SER A 67 -6.19 -14.05 -8.52
C SER A 67 -7.14 -13.06 -7.82
N ASN A 68 -8.08 -12.44 -8.53
CA ASN A 68 -9.08 -11.53 -7.93
C ASN A 68 -10.43 -11.63 -8.67
N PRO A 69 -11.19 -12.70 -8.44
CA PRO A 69 -12.43 -12.98 -9.20
C PRO A 69 -13.55 -11.97 -8.94
N GLN A 70 -13.51 -11.25 -7.82
CA GLN A 70 -14.51 -10.23 -7.47
C GLN A 70 -14.14 -8.82 -7.94
N ALA A 71 -13.03 -8.67 -8.67
CA ALA A 71 -12.56 -7.38 -9.18
C ALA A 71 -12.46 -6.29 -8.11
N GLN A 72 -12.09 -6.65 -6.88
CA GLN A 72 -11.91 -5.70 -5.78
C GLN A 72 -10.65 -4.85 -6.01
N GLU A 73 -10.62 -3.64 -5.45
CA GLU A 73 -9.37 -2.91 -5.31
C GLU A 73 -8.48 -3.62 -4.29
N LEU A 74 -7.19 -3.79 -4.60
CA LEU A 74 -6.23 -4.38 -3.67
C LEU A 74 -5.13 -3.38 -3.38
N VAL A 75 -4.92 -3.11 -2.10
CA VAL A 75 -3.80 -2.31 -1.59
C VAL A 75 -3.03 -3.16 -0.59
N GLN A 76 -1.74 -3.36 -0.86
CA GLN A 76 -0.82 -3.97 0.09
C GLN A 76 0.18 -2.92 0.55
N ILE A 77 0.25 -2.71 1.85
CA ILE A 77 1.19 -1.79 2.50
C ILE A 77 2.40 -2.54 3.07
N LEU A 78 3.50 -1.81 3.26
CA LEU A 78 4.73 -2.28 3.88
C LEU A 78 4.93 -1.63 5.25
N PRO A 79 5.68 -2.26 6.17
CA PRO A 79 6.14 -1.60 7.38
C PRO A 79 6.79 -0.25 7.08
N HIS A 80 6.26 0.82 7.67
CA HIS A 80 6.68 2.19 7.38
C HIS A 80 6.22 3.15 8.48
N SER A 81 6.97 4.23 8.72
CA SER A 81 6.62 5.25 9.72
C SER A 81 5.31 5.96 9.44
N GLU A 82 4.87 5.98 8.18
CA GLU A 82 3.57 6.55 7.77
C GLU A 82 2.39 5.84 8.48
N TRP A 83 2.52 4.52 8.71
CA TRP A 83 1.47 3.70 9.31
C TRP A 83 1.59 3.60 10.83
N ALA A 84 2.68 4.12 11.40
CA ALA A 84 2.97 4.03 12.83
C ALA A 84 1.87 4.67 13.70
N VAL A 85 1.26 5.76 13.21
CA VAL A 85 0.15 6.45 13.89
C VAL A 85 -1.08 5.54 14.05
N HIS A 86 -1.20 4.52 13.20
CA HIS A 86 -2.28 3.52 13.26
C HIS A 86 -1.84 2.21 13.94
N GLY A 87 -0.66 2.19 14.58
CA GLY A 87 -0.13 1.04 15.31
C GLY A 87 0.51 -0.04 14.44
N TYR A 88 0.67 0.18 13.13
CA TYR A 88 1.27 -0.79 12.22
C TYR A 88 2.81 -0.82 12.35
N PRO A 89 3.46 -1.93 11.94
CA PRO A 89 4.91 -2.07 11.92
C PRO A 89 5.63 -0.91 11.22
N VAL A 90 6.76 -0.47 11.78
CA VAL A 90 7.50 0.71 11.31
C VAL A 90 8.67 0.33 10.43
N LYS A 91 9.32 -0.80 10.71
CA LYS A 91 10.52 -1.26 10.02
C LYS A 91 10.29 -2.62 9.37
N LYS A 92 10.93 -2.84 8.23
CA LYS A 92 11.00 -4.18 7.63
C LYS A 92 11.56 -5.18 8.65
N GLY A 93 10.93 -6.34 8.75
CA GLY A 93 11.31 -7.38 9.70
C GLY A 93 10.63 -7.29 11.07
N ASP A 94 9.97 -6.16 11.41
CA ASP A 94 9.15 -6.10 12.62
C ASP A 94 8.05 -7.18 12.54
N GLY A 95 8.03 -8.09 13.52
CA GLY A 95 7.08 -9.19 13.54
C GLY A 95 7.43 -10.40 12.67
N TRP A 96 8.59 -10.38 12.00
CA TRP A 96 9.07 -11.52 11.23
C TRP A 96 9.54 -12.65 12.16
N VAL A 97 9.82 -13.82 11.57
CA VAL A 97 10.27 -15.01 12.29
C VAL A 97 11.46 -14.65 13.21
N GLY A 98 11.28 -14.88 14.52
CA GLY A 98 12.27 -14.56 15.55
C GLY A 98 12.03 -13.26 16.33
N ASP A 99 11.05 -12.44 15.94
CA ASP A 99 10.67 -11.19 16.62
C ASP A 99 9.14 -11.16 16.90
N PRO A 100 8.64 -11.96 17.87
CA PRO A 100 7.23 -11.99 18.19
C PRO A 100 6.80 -10.66 18.82
N ARG A 101 5.73 -10.06 18.30
CA ARG A 101 5.17 -8.80 18.80
C ARG A 101 3.65 -8.79 18.74
N THR A 102 3.08 -7.91 19.56
CA THR A 102 1.66 -7.58 19.57
C THR A 102 1.50 -6.12 19.19
N TRP A 103 0.48 -5.80 18.40
CA TRP A 103 0.12 -4.44 18.03
C TRP A 103 -1.34 -4.18 18.34
N GLU A 104 -1.63 -2.96 18.77
CA GLU A 104 -2.98 -2.41 18.80
C GLU A 104 -3.16 -1.62 17.50
N LEU A 105 -4.12 -2.01 16.67
CA LEU A 105 -4.28 -1.48 15.32
C LEU A 105 -5.51 -0.59 15.25
N ASP A 106 -5.30 0.64 14.79
CA ASP A 106 -6.38 1.54 14.36
C ASP A 106 -6.73 1.23 12.89
N VAL A 107 -7.47 0.14 12.70
CA VAL A 107 -7.81 -0.36 11.36
C VAL A 107 -8.76 0.61 10.63
N GLU A 108 -9.65 1.27 11.36
CA GLU A 108 -10.58 2.26 10.81
C GLU A 108 -9.84 3.52 10.34
N GLY A 109 -8.96 4.07 11.17
CA GLY A 109 -8.20 5.26 10.83
C GLY A 109 -7.27 5.06 9.64
N LEU A 110 -6.70 3.85 9.48
CA LEU A 110 -5.95 3.50 8.28
C LEU A 110 -6.89 3.34 7.06
N SER A 111 -7.93 2.52 7.18
CA SER A 111 -8.80 2.15 6.04
C SER A 111 -9.55 3.35 5.45
N SER A 112 -9.87 4.35 6.27
CA SER A 112 -10.47 5.62 5.81
C SER A 112 -9.53 6.51 4.99
N ARG A 113 -8.24 6.15 4.90
CA ARG A 113 -7.18 6.90 4.21
C ARG A 113 -6.52 6.12 3.07
N LEU A 114 -6.89 4.86 2.89
CA LEU A 114 -6.44 4.03 1.77
C LEU A 114 -7.31 4.25 0.53
#